data_AF-A0A1C6JDY9-F1
#
_entry.id   AF-A0A1C6JDY9-F1
#
_cell.length_a   1.000
_cell.length_b   1.000
_cell.length_c   1.000
_cell.angle_alpha   90.00
_cell.angle_beta   90.00
_cell.angle_gamma   90.00
#
_symmetry.space_group_name_H-M   'P 1'
#
loop_
_entity.id
_entity.type
_entity.pdbx_description
1 polymer ?
#
loop_
_entity_poly.entity_id
_entity_poly.type
_entity_poly.pdbx_seq_one_letter_code
_entity_poly.pdbx_strand_id
1 'polypeptide(L)'
;MKARRLLLKITLVLMTIPLTICACANGNAKIVVGMSYDQLGDFQDHCETDMGALTVRVYKWDDIYQVITLGDQWVVSGSAEFTPERKSYNAQGIEPLEERDDWERFLGMTVNEVEAELGEFHADIGSSSYMPSYVLNDGYLVCFDNVVPKDKSTRGEGIVDRIMIYDLFATDSKIVKDYKSDTWGK
;
A
#
# COMPACT_ATOMS: atom_id res chain seq x y z
N MET A 1 -24.72 14.41 59.55
CA MET A 1 -23.85 13.30 59.04
C MET A 1 -24.15 12.83 57.62
N LYS A 2 -25.42 12.78 57.16
CA LYS A 2 -25.75 12.30 55.79
C LYS A 2 -25.15 13.17 54.66
N ALA A 3 -25.12 14.51 54.81
CA ALA A 3 -24.60 15.42 53.79
C ALA A 3 -23.08 15.26 53.51
N ARG A 4 -22.26 15.00 54.54
CA ARG A 4 -20.82 14.77 54.38
C ARG A 4 -20.49 13.47 53.62
N ARG A 5 -21.31 12.44 53.79
CA ARG A 5 -21.17 11.17 53.03
C ARG A 5 -21.63 11.30 51.57
N LEU A 6 -22.51 12.25 51.27
CA LEU A 6 -22.96 12.55 49.91
C LEU A 6 -21.91 13.39 49.15
N LEU A 7 -21.34 14.41 49.80
CA LEU A 7 -20.26 15.21 49.23
C LEU A 7 -19.03 14.36 48.88
N LEU A 8 -18.59 13.47 49.78
CA LEU A 8 -17.45 12.58 49.51
C LEU A 8 -17.67 11.66 48.30
N LYS A 9 -18.90 11.18 48.08
CA LYS A 9 -19.25 10.34 46.93
C LYS A 9 -19.25 11.14 45.62
N ILE A 10 -19.74 12.38 45.66
CA ILE A 10 -19.76 13.27 44.48
C ILE A 10 -18.33 13.70 44.10
N THR A 11 -17.48 14.01 45.08
CA THR A 11 -16.07 14.37 44.82
C THR A 11 -15.27 13.20 44.26
N LEU A 12 -15.53 11.96 44.71
CA LEU A 12 -14.86 10.77 44.20
C LEU A 12 -15.22 10.49 42.73
N VAL A 13 -16.50 10.65 42.35
CA VAL A 13 -16.99 10.44 40.98
C VAL A 13 -16.46 11.53 40.03
N LEU A 14 -16.35 12.78 40.48
CA LEU A 14 -15.83 13.89 39.67
C LEU A 14 -14.31 13.81 39.41
N MET A 15 -13.54 13.12 40.25
CA MET A 15 -12.10 12.88 40.01
C MET A 15 -11.81 11.67 39.12
N THR A 16 -12.75 10.73 38.97
CA THR A 16 -12.55 9.53 38.13
C THR A 16 -12.85 9.77 36.64
N ILE A 17 -13.67 10.77 36.31
CA ILE A 17 -14.07 11.07 34.93
C ILE A 17 -12.94 11.67 34.05
N PRO A 18 -12.03 12.54 34.54
CA PRO A 18 -10.95 13.05 33.70
C PRO A 18 -9.78 12.06 33.48
N LEU A 19 -9.68 10.98 34.27
CA LEU A 19 -8.61 9.98 34.13
C LEU A 19 -8.91 8.89 33.09
N THR A 20 -10.16 8.73 32.65
CA THR A 20 -10.52 7.76 31.60
C THR A 20 -10.41 8.32 30.18
N ILE A 21 -10.26 9.64 30.00
CA ILE A 21 -10.18 10.26 28.66
C ILE A 21 -8.72 10.32 28.15
N CYS A 22 -7.72 10.24 29.02
CA CYS A 22 -6.30 10.24 28.61
C CYS A 22 -5.76 8.85 28.21
N ALA A 23 -6.52 7.77 28.38
CA ALA A 23 -6.04 6.41 28.07
C ALA A 23 -6.30 5.97 26.61
N CYS A 24 -6.93 6.80 25.77
CA CYS A 24 -7.20 6.47 24.37
C CYS A 24 -6.27 7.18 23.37
N ALA A 25 -5.22 7.86 23.82
CA ALA A 25 -4.27 8.54 22.93
C ALA A 25 -3.13 7.62 22.45
N ASN A 26 -3.03 6.39 22.95
CA ASN A 26 -2.09 5.36 22.46
C ASN A 26 -2.78 4.40 21.48
N GLY A 27 -3.70 4.90 20.66
CA GLY A 27 -4.23 4.13 19.54
C GLY A 27 -3.27 4.24 18.37
N ASN A 28 -2.59 3.14 18.05
CA ASN A 28 -1.69 2.96 16.90
C ASN A 28 -2.01 3.94 15.77
N ALA A 29 -1.12 4.91 15.55
CA ALA A 29 -1.27 5.85 14.46
C ALA A 29 -1.36 5.04 13.16
N LYS A 30 -2.44 5.25 12.41
CA LYS A 30 -2.74 4.50 11.19
C LYS A 30 -2.58 5.44 10.01
N ILE A 31 -1.86 5.01 8.97
CA ILE A 31 -1.80 5.77 7.72
C ILE A 31 -3.14 5.65 7.00
N VAL A 32 -3.78 6.78 6.69
CA VAL A 32 -5.08 6.85 6.01
C VAL A 32 -4.96 7.57 4.68
N VAL A 33 -5.87 7.26 3.76
CA VAL A 33 -5.98 7.95 2.47
C VAL A 33 -6.17 9.45 2.68
N GLY A 34 -5.48 10.25 1.88
CA GLY A 34 -5.49 11.71 1.95
C GLY A 34 -4.40 12.33 2.84
N MET A 35 -3.64 11.54 3.60
CA MET A 35 -2.43 12.03 4.27
C MET A 35 -1.39 12.47 3.24
N SER A 36 -0.75 13.61 3.46
CA SER A 36 0.42 14.03 2.66
C SER A 36 1.67 13.27 3.09
N TYR A 37 2.65 13.18 2.19
CA TYR A 37 3.95 12.59 2.50
C TYR A 37 4.64 13.23 3.71
N ASP A 38 4.51 14.54 3.90
CA ASP A 38 5.09 15.23 5.05
C ASP A 38 4.50 14.73 6.38
N GLN A 39 3.20 14.36 6.38
CA GLN A 39 2.55 13.78 7.56
C GLN A 39 3.02 12.35 7.84
N LEU A 40 3.66 11.68 6.86
CA LEU A 40 4.28 10.38 7.05
C LEU A 40 5.63 10.46 7.78
N GLY A 41 6.15 11.66 8.05
CA GLY A 41 7.41 11.86 8.77
C GLY A 41 7.43 11.17 10.13
N ASP A 42 6.31 11.20 10.86
CA ASP A 42 6.17 10.55 12.18
C ASP A 42 6.23 9.01 12.11
N PHE A 43 6.09 8.45 10.90
CA PHE A 43 6.03 7.02 10.63
C PHE A 43 7.36 6.48 10.05
N GLN A 44 8.29 7.35 9.65
CA GLN A 44 9.52 6.97 8.95
C GLN A 44 10.41 6.01 9.74
N ASP A 45 10.48 6.14 11.07
CA ASP A 45 11.29 5.25 11.92
C ASP A 45 10.83 3.79 11.90
N HIS A 46 9.63 3.53 11.37
CA HIS A 46 9.01 2.21 11.27
C HIS A 46 8.86 1.74 9.82
N CYS A 47 9.45 2.46 8.87
CA CYS A 47 9.49 2.05 7.47
C CYS A 47 10.51 0.93 7.31
N GLU A 48 10.05 -0.33 7.33
CA GLU A 48 10.93 -1.50 7.21
C GLU A 48 11.39 -1.73 5.76
N THR A 49 10.64 -1.26 4.77
CA THR A 49 11.01 -1.45 3.37
C THR A 49 10.57 -0.24 2.56
N ASP A 50 11.55 0.61 2.24
CA ASP A 50 11.46 1.54 1.11
C ASP A 50 11.74 0.73 -0.15
N MET A 51 10.75 -0.02 -0.62
CA MET A 51 10.80 -0.54 -1.98
C MET A 51 10.85 0.69 -2.88
N GLY A 52 12.01 0.97 -3.48
CA GLY A 52 12.29 2.13 -4.35
C GLY A 52 11.39 2.27 -5.60
N ALA A 53 10.27 1.58 -5.63
CA ALA A 53 9.05 1.94 -6.34
C ALA A 53 8.52 3.25 -5.74
N LEU A 54 8.86 4.40 -6.34
CA LEU A 54 8.63 5.75 -5.80
C LEU A 54 7.28 5.92 -5.07
N THR A 55 6.22 5.31 -5.60
CA THR A 55 4.84 5.49 -5.17
C THR A 55 4.28 4.38 -4.29
N VAL A 56 5.03 3.32 -3.93
CA VAL A 56 4.55 2.26 -3.03
C VAL A 56 5.50 2.11 -1.85
N ARG A 57 4.97 2.12 -0.63
CA ARG A 57 5.78 2.03 0.59
C ARG A 57 5.20 1.04 1.58
N VAL A 58 6.08 0.45 2.39
CA VAL A 58 5.70 -0.51 3.42
C VAL A 58 6.25 -0.07 4.76
N TYR A 59 5.34 0.09 5.70
CA TYR A 59 5.66 0.37 7.09
C TYR A 59 5.31 -0.84 7.94
N LYS A 60 6.04 -1.07 9.03
CA LYS A 60 5.72 -2.13 9.97
C LYS A 60 5.66 -1.59 11.39
N TRP A 61 4.52 -1.82 12.02
CA TRP A 61 4.30 -1.54 13.43
C TRP A 61 3.93 -2.83 14.12
N ASP A 62 4.73 -3.19 15.13
CA ASP A 62 4.65 -4.49 15.79
C ASP A 62 4.72 -5.62 14.75
N ASP A 63 3.64 -6.39 14.61
CA ASP A 63 3.50 -7.51 13.69
C ASP A 63 2.62 -7.18 12.47
N ILE A 64 2.22 -5.93 12.27
CA ILE A 64 1.37 -5.51 11.16
C ILE A 64 2.18 -4.75 10.12
N TYR A 65 2.04 -5.16 8.87
CA TYR A 65 2.55 -4.43 7.72
C TYR A 65 1.45 -3.49 7.19
N GLN A 66 1.79 -2.23 6.95
CA GLN A 66 0.94 -1.27 6.30
C GLN A 66 1.54 -0.89 4.95
N VAL A 67 0.88 -1.32 3.87
CA VAL A 67 1.25 -0.98 2.50
C VAL A 67 0.47 0.27 2.11
N ILE A 68 1.16 1.26 1.56
CA ILE A 68 0.54 2.47 1.03
C ILE A 68 0.92 2.70 -0.42
N THR A 69 0.03 3.36 -1.14
CA THR A 69 0.28 3.91 -2.47
C THR A 69 0.19 5.43 -2.42
N LEU A 70 1.07 6.11 -3.15
CA LEU A 70 1.15 7.55 -3.24
C LEU A 70 0.70 7.97 -4.64
N GLY A 71 -0.31 8.84 -4.69
CA GLY A 71 -0.79 9.46 -5.91
C GLY A 71 -0.16 10.84 -6.14
N ASP A 72 -0.96 11.72 -6.75
CA ASP A 72 -0.54 13.08 -7.05
C ASP A 72 -0.08 13.83 -5.81
N GLN A 73 0.95 14.68 -6.00
CA GLN A 73 1.54 15.52 -4.95
C GLN A 73 2.01 14.72 -3.72
N TRP A 74 2.33 13.44 -3.89
CA TRP A 74 2.76 12.55 -2.82
C TRP A 74 1.71 12.39 -1.71
N VAL A 75 0.44 12.41 -2.08
CA VAL A 75 -0.67 12.12 -1.15
C VAL A 75 -0.96 10.63 -1.17
N VAL A 76 -1.24 10.05 0.00
CA VAL A 76 -1.66 8.66 0.14
C VAL A 76 -2.97 8.46 -0.64
N SER A 77 -2.90 7.71 -1.75
CA SER A 77 -4.06 7.33 -2.56
C SER A 77 -4.66 6.01 -2.11
N GLY A 78 -3.85 5.14 -1.52
CA GLY A 78 -4.24 3.81 -1.06
C GLY A 78 -3.51 3.39 0.22
N SER A 79 -4.18 2.61 1.05
CA SER A 79 -3.62 2.06 2.28
C SER A 79 -4.28 0.72 2.59
N ALA A 80 -3.49 -0.31 2.92
CA ALA A 80 -3.98 -1.61 3.36
C ALA A 80 -3.07 -2.18 4.46
N GLU A 81 -3.68 -2.83 5.44
CA GLU A 81 -2.97 -3.52 6.52
C GLU A 81 -2.86 -5.00 6.20
N PHE A 82 -1.77 -5.63 6.61
CA PHE A 82 -1.50 -7.05 6.41
C PHE A 82 -0.96 -7.67 7.69
N THR A 83 -1.48 -8.85 8.02
CA THR A 83 -0.97 -9.65 9.13
C THR A 83 0.33 -10.37 8.75
N PRO A 84 1.08 -10.94 9.71
CA PRO A 84 2.26 -11.77 9.41
C PRO A 84 1.95 -12.97 8.51
N GLU A 85 0.71 -13.46 8.55
CA GLU A 85 0.20 -14.54 7.68
C GLU A 85 -0.17 -14.04 6.28
N ARG A 86 0.20 -12.81 5.92
CA ARG A 86 -0.03 -12.21 4.61
C ARG A 86 -1.51 -12.17 4.24
N LYS A 87 -2.33 -11.66 5.15
CA LYS A 87 -3.76 -11.43 4.88
C LYS A 87 -4.05 -9.95 4.94
N SER A 88 -4.55 -9.41 3.83
CA SER A 88 -4.99 -8.02 3.76
C SER A 88 -6.25 -7.80 4.61
N TYR A 89 -6.35 -6.62 5.21
CA TYR A 89 -7.55 -6.12 5.86
C TYR A 89 -7.51 -4.60 5.92
N ASN A 90 -8.63 -3.97 6.30
CA ASN A 90 -8.70 -2.53 6.52
C ASN A 90 -8.27 -1.65 5.33
N ALA A 91 -8.42 -2.16 4.10
CA ALA A 91 -8.05 -1.48 2.87
C ALA A 91 -8.89 -0.20 2.63
N GLN A 92 -8.24 0.84 2.13
CA GLN A 92 -8.81 2.14 1.81
C GLN A 92 -8.20 2.65 0.51
N GLY A 93 -9.02 3.07 -0.45
CA GLY A 93 -8.56 3.65 -1.72
C GLY A 93 -7.85 2.69 -2.68
N ILE A 94 -7.60 1.46 -2.25
CA ILE A 94 -7.10 0.33 -3.06
C ILE A 94 -7.88 -0.92 -2.70
N GLU A 95 -7.98 -1.85 -3.65
CA GLU A 95 -8.56 -3.17 -3.46
C GLU A 95 -7.52 -4.21 -3.85
N PRO A 96 -6.70 -4.72 -2.90
CA PRO A 96 -5.65 -5.65 -3.27
C PRO A 96 -6.21 -6.90 -3.97
N LEU A 97 -5.54 -7.31 -5.05
CA LEU A 97 -6.03 -8.40 -5.90
C LEU A 97 -5.73 -9.76 -5.26
N GLU A 98 -6.57 -10.75 -5.54
CA GLU A 98 -6.29 -12.14 -5.15
C GLU A 98 -5.00 -12.65 -5.81
N GLU A 99 -4.33 -13.60 -5.14
CA GLU A 99 -3.17 -14.29 -5.72
C GLU A 99 -3.60 -15.05 -6.99
N ARG A 100 -2.72 -15.05 -7.99
CA ARG A 100 -2.92 -15.73 -9.27
C ARG A 100 -1.65 -16.42 -9.74
N ASP A 101 -1.82 -17.52 -10.46
CA ASP A 101 -0.72 -18.25 -11.11
C ASP A 101 -0.54 -17.92 -12.59
N ASP A 102 -1.48 -17.19 -13.19
CA ASP A 102 -1.57 -16.97 -14.64
C ASP A 102 -1.05 -15.60 -15.12
N TRP A 103 -0.18 -14.94 -14.35
CA TRP A 103 0.32 -13.60 -14.66
C TRP A 103 0.99 -13.51 -16.04
N GLU A 104 1.67 -14.56 -16.50
CA GLU A 104 2.34 -14.60 -17.81
C GLU A 104 1.39 -14.34 -18.99
N ARG A 105 0.09 -14.60 -18.83
CA ARG A 105 -0.90 -14.39 -19.91
C ARG A 105 -1.03 -12.92 -20.34
N PHE A 106 -0.64 -11.99 -19.48
CA PHE A 106 -0.68 -10.56 -19.75
C PHE A 106 0.52 -10.08 -20.59
N LEU A 107 1.53 -10.93 -20.81
CA LEU A 107 2.63 -10.60 -21.73
C LEU A 107 2.09 -10.37 -23.15
N GLY A 108 2.54 -9.29 -23.79
CA GLY A 108 2.09 -8.90 -25.12
C GLY A 108 0.76 -8.16 -25.18
N MET A 109 0.02 -8.07 -24.06
CA MET A 109 -1.14 -7.19 -23.97
C MET A 109 -0.69 -5.72 -23.86
N THR A 110 -1.56 -4.81 -24.29
CA THR A 110 -1.41 -3.40 -23.96
C THR A 110 -1.76 -3.16 -22.50
N VAL A 111 -1.17 -2.12 -21.90
CA VAL A 111 -1.49 -1.72 -20.53
C VAL A 111 -2.99 -1.44 -20.34
N ASN A 112 -3.65 -0.84 -21.32
CA ASN A 112 -5.10 -0.63 -21.28
C ASN A 112 -5.90 -1.94 -21.27
N GLU A 113 -5.44 -2.98 -21.96
CA GLU A 113 -6.09 -4.31 -21.92
C GLU A 113 -5.91 -4.96 -20.54
N VAL A 114 -4.73 -4.81 -19.92
CA VAL A 114 -4.51 -5.26 -18.54
C VAL A 114 -5.44 -4.53 -17.57
N GLU A 115 -5.54 -3.19 -17.67
CA GLU A 115 -6.42 -2.38 -16.83
C GLU A 115 -7.90 -2.72 -17.03
N ALA A 116 -8.31 -2.98 -18.28
CA ALA A 116 -9.68 -3.39 -18.59
C ALA A 116 -10.05 -4.75 -17.96
N GLU A 117 -9.07 -5.64 -17.79
CA GLU A 117 -9.28 -6.96 -17.22
C GLU A 117 -9.15 -7.00 -15.69
N LEU A 118 -8.22 -6.23 -15.11
CA LEU A 118 -7.90 -6.26 -13.69
C LEU A 118 -8.47 -5.08 -12.89
N GLY A 119 -8.96 -4.04 -13.56
CA GLY A 119 -9.37 -2.78 -12.95
C GLY A 119 -8.23 -1.75 -12.90
N GLU A 120 -8.51 -0.59 -12.31
CA GLU A 120 -7.56 0.52 -12.21
C GLU A 120 -6.28 0.11 -11.44
N PHE A 121 -5.12 0.52 -11.95
CA PHE A 121 -3.85 0.25 -11.29
C PHE A 121 -3.76 0.95 -9.92
N HIS A 122 -3.14 0.29 -8.94
CA HIS A 122 -2.99 0.86 -7.60
C HIS A 122 -1.87 1.89 -7.52
N ALA A 123 -0.84 1.75 -8.37
CA ALA A 123 0.31 2.64 -8.37
C ALA A 123 1.04 2.64 -9.72
N ASP A 124 1.82 3.69 -9.96
CA ASP A 124 2.84 3.77 -11.00
C ASP A 124 4.21 3.88 -10.35
N ILE A 125 4.99 2.80 -10.42
CA ILE A 125 6.24 2.68 -9.67
C ILE A 125 7.48 3.03 -10.48
N GLY A 126 7.31 3.38 -11.74
CA GLY A 126 8.42 3.63 -12.64
C GLY A 126 9.02 5.02 -12.41
N SER A 127 10.35 5.10 -12.34
CA SER A 127 11.06 6.37 -12.15
C SER A 127 11.22 7.18 -13.44
N SER A 128 11.26 6.51 -14.58
CA SER A 128 11.54 7.09 -15.91
C SER A 128 10.61 6.59 -17.02
N SER A 129 9.76 5.63 -16.69
CA SER A 129 8.77 5.02 -17.57
C SER A 129 7.49 4.82 -16.75
N TYR A 130 6.35 4.78 -17.44
CA TYR A 130 5.12 4.32 -16.82
C TYR A 130 5.28 2.83 -16.52
N MET A 131 5.17 2.43 -15.26
CA MET A 131 5.22 1.03 -14.80
C MET A 131 4.04 0.79 -13.84
N PRO A 132 2.84 0.58 -14.40
CA PRO A 132 1.65 0.36 -13.59
C PRO A 132 1.75 -0.93 -12.76
N SER A 133 1.16 -0.92 -11.58
CA SER A 133 1.30 -1.99 -10.60
C SER A 133 0.05 -2.25 -9.77
N TYR A 134 -0.10 -3.50 -9.31
CA TYR A 134 -1.12 -3.91 -8.34
C TYR A 134 -0.49 -4.49 -7.09
N VAL A 135 -1.10 -4.19 -5.96
CA VAL A 135 -0.85 -4.86 -4.68
C VAL A 135 -1.76 -6.09 -4.60
N LEU A 136 -1.22 -7.22 -4.16
CA LEU A 136 -1.96 -8.46 -3.95
C LEU A 136 -2.36 -8.64 -2.47
N ASN A 137 -3.39 -9.45 -2.22
CA ASN A 137 -3.93 -9.75 -0.89
C ASN A 137 -2.95 -10.46 0.06
N ASP A 138 -1.89 -11.04 -0.52
CA ASP A 138 -0.80 -11.75 0.15
C ASP A 138 0.49 -10.93 0.25
N GLY A 139 0.42 -9.62 0.00
CA GLY A 139 1.54 -8.70 0.21
C GLY A 139 2.63 -8.82 -0.85
N TYR A 140 2.28 -9.21 -2.08
CA TYR A 140 3.16 -9.01 -3.24
C TYR A 140 2.74 -7.79 -4.05
N LEU A 141 3.68 -7.26 -4.82
CA LEU A 141 3.47 -6.21 -5.81
C LEU A 141 3.75 -6.76 -7.20
N VAL A 142 2.74 -6.73 -8.07
CA VAL A 142 2.86 -7.11 -9.48
C VAL A 142 3.06 -5.84 -10.31
N CYS A 143 4.14 -5.80 -11.07
CA CYS A 143 4.57 -4.64 -11.83
C CYS A 143 4.62 -4.99 -13.31
N PHE A 144 4.00 -4.16 -14.15
CA PHE A 144 3.97 -4.33 -15.60
C PHE A 144 4.95 -3.35 -16.24
N ASP A 145 6.12 -3.85 -16.62
CA ASP A 145 7.08 -3.08 -17.40
C ASP A 145 6.70 -3.18 -18.88
N ASN A 146 6.59 -2.02 -19.53
CA ASN A 146 6.03 -1.91 -20.85
C ASN A 146 6.92 -1.14 -21.81
N VAL A 147 6.98 -1.61 -23.04
CA VAL A 147 7.64 -0.90 -24.13
C VAL A 147 6.59 -0.09 -24.89
N VAL A 148 6.83 1.22 -25.03
CA VAL A 148 5.99 2.09 -25.86
C VAL A 148 6.56 2.08 -27.28
N PRO A 149 5.81 1.60 -28.30
CA PRO A 149 6.25 1.65 -29.69
C PRO A 149 6.52 3.09 -30.14
N LYS A 150 7.53 3.30 -31.00
CA LYS A 150 7.98 4.65 -31.43
C LYS A 150 6.91 5.47 -32.14
N ASP A 151 5.90 4.81 -32.70
CA ASP A 151 4.76 5.39 -33.40
C ASP A 151 3.57 5.72 -32.48
N LYS A 152 3.68 5.40 -31.18
CA LYS A 152 2.66 5.63 -30.16
C LYS A 152 3.21 6.53 -29.06
N SER A 153 2.42 7.51 -28.62
CA SER A 153 2.86 8.52 -27.64
C SER A 153 1.92 8.66 -26.44
N THR A 154 0.93 7.79 -26.32
CA THR A 154 -0.14 7.86 -25.33
C THR A 154 0.15 6.90 -24.18
N ARG A 155 -0.09 7.38 -22.95
CA ARG A 155 -0.08 6.57 -21.74
C ARG A 155 -1.12 5.45 -21.90
N GLY A 156 -0.74 4.20 -21.61
CA GLY A 156 -1.63 3.03 -21.71
C GLY A 156 -1.52 2.20 -23.00
N GLU A 157 -0.88 2.71 -24.04
CA GLU A 157 -0.65 1.95 -25.28
C GLU A 157 0.67 1.15 -25.29
N GLY A 158 1.43 1.21 -24.21
CA GLY A 158 2.62 0.38 -24.02
C GLY A 158 2.24 -1.09 -24.03
N ILE A 159 3.06 -1.91 -24.67
CA ILE A 159 2.92 -3.37 -24.67
C ILE A 159 3.70 -3.90 -23.48
N VAL A 160 3.05 -4.71 -22.65
CA VAL A 160 3.69 -5.39 -21.52
C VAL A 160 4.73 -6.37 -22.08
N ASP A 161 6.00 -6.07 -21.84
CA ASP A 161 7.13 -6.91 -22.25
C ASP A 161 7.70 -7.70 -21.08
N ARG A 162 7.49 -7.21 -19.85
CA ARG A 162 7.99 -7.85 -18.65
C ARG A 162 7.05 -7.67 -17.48
N ILE A 163 6.89 -8.71 -16.68
CA ILE A 163 6.10 -8.70 -15.45
C ILE A 163 7.00 -9.12 -14.30
N MET A 164 7.11 -8.27 -13.29
CA MET A 164 7.92 -8.54 -12.10
C MET A 164 7.02 -8.61 -10.88
N ILE A 165 7.22 -9.64 -10.06
CA ILE A 165 6.50 -9.78 -8.79
C ILE A 165 7.51 -9.60 -7.66
N TYR A 166 7.25 -8.63 -6.79
CA TYR A 166 8.08 -8.32 -5.64
C TYR A 166 7.40 -8.74 -4.35
N ASP A 167 8.18 -9.26 -3.40
CA ASP A 167 7.73 -9.44 -2.03
C ASP A 167 7.83 -8.12 -1.26
N LEU A 168 6.69 -7.52 -0.92
CA LEU A 168 6.64 -6.23 -0.22
C LEU A 168 7.17 -6.32 1.22
N PHE A 169 7.18 -7.51 1.81
CA PHE A 169 7.56 -7.71 3.22
C PHE A 169 8.98 -8.24 3.38
N ALA A 170 9.69 -8.45 2.27
CA ALA A 170 11.11 -8.81 2.30
C ALA A 170 11.96 -7.57 2.63
N THR A 171 12.89 -7.72 3.58
CA THR A 171 13.83 -6.66 3.99
C THR A 171 14.69 -6.12 2.84
N ASP A 172 14.85 -6.91 1.79
CA ASP A 172 15.45 -6.51 0.54
C ASP A 172 14.44 -6.73 -0.59
N SER A 173 14.13 -5.68 -1.34
CA SER A 173 13.23 -5.71 -2.50
C SER A 173 13.63 -6.82 -3.48
N LYS A 174 13.01 -7.98 -3.34
CA LYS A 174 13.34 -9.18 -4.10
C LYS A 174 12.25 -9.47 -5.11
N ILE A 175 12.65 -9.52 -6.38
CA ILE A 175 11.83 -10.10 -7.43
C ILE A 175 11.73 -11.60 -7.16
N VAL A 176 10.53 -12.08 -6.84
CA VAL A 176 10.23 -13.49 -6.58
C VAL A 176 9.79 -14.24 -7.84
N LYS A 177 9.20 -13.53 -8.81
CA LYS A 177 8.88 -14.04 -10.15
C LYS A 177 9.17 -12.97 -11.20
N ASP A 178 9.76 -13.36 -12.33
CA ASP A 178 10.15 -12.47 -13.45
C ASP A 178 9.76 -13.13 -14.78
N TYR A 179 8.73 -12.60 -15.42
CA TYR A 179 8.25 -13.07 -16.72
C TYR A 179 8.67 -12.08 -17.80
N LYS A 180 9.16 -12.57 -18.94
CA LYS A 180 9.63 -11.74 -20.06
C LYS A 180 9.05 -12.26 -21.35
N SER A 181 8.68 -11.37 -22.26
CA SER A 181 8.30 -11.75 -23.61
C SER A 181 9.54 -12.10 -24.42
N ASP A 182 9.47 -13.17 -25.21
CA ASP A 182 10.53 -13.56 -26.14
C ASP A 182 10.60 -12.63 -27.37
N THR A 183 9.62 -11.74 -27.52
CA THR A 183 9.32 -11.04 -28.77
C THR A 183 10.27 -9.89 -29.08
N TRP A 184 10.93 -9.33 -28.07
CA TRP A 184 11.82 -8.17 -28.22
C TRP A 184 13.30 -8.50 -27.96
N GLY A 185 13.62 -9.80 -27.81
CA GLY A 185 14.98 -10.30 -27.69
C GLY A 185 15.70 -10.50 -29.02
N LYS A 186 15.87 -9.44 -29.83
CA LYS A 186 16.91 -9.31 -30.88
C LYS A 186 17.28 -7.85 -31.15
#